data_AF-A0A940AYQ5-F1
#
_entry.id   AF-A0A940AYQ5-F1
#
_cell.length_a   1.000
_cell.length_b   1.000
_cell.length_c   1.000
_cell.angle_alpha   90.00
_cell.angle_beta   90.00
_cell.angle_gamma   90.00
#
_symmetry.space_group_name_H-M   'P 1'
#
loop_
_entity.id
_entity.type
_entity.pdbx_description
1 polymer ?
#
loop_
_entity_poly.entity_id
_entity_poly.type
_entity_poly.pdbx_seq_one_letter_code
_entity_poly.pdbx_strand_id
1 'polypeptide(L)'
;MKSLAFVIPAALVVFAAWIWWGWRIEPENGQIAVLMKKTGKDLPPEAILSPGPEYKGIQADVLPEGRYFRNPWTWEWKYFRAMDIPAGKFGVLVRKFGKDLPAGEIIARDDSFKGIVRDVLGTGRHRINPFAYDVKLYDDITIKPGHVGVVTRLTGFDILSEGADAATGTGFLVGEGAKGVTDGILKEGTHRLNPFLYSVSIVNVQSQRFELSGADAITFLTQDGFTVQAEGTLEFNLQLDKVALLSHE
;
A
#
# COMPACT_ATOMS: atom_id res chain seq x y z
N MET A 1 49.62 37.99 30.01
CA MET A 1 48.79 36.91 30.57
C MET A 1 47.30 37.26 30.74
N LYS A 2 46.91 38.51 31.06
CA LYS A 2 45.49 38.89 31.25
C LYS A 2 44.64 38.89 29.96
N SER A 3 45.24 39.12 28.78
CA SER A 3 44.52 39.11 27.49
C SER A 3 44.12 37.70 27.04
N LEU A 4 44.98 36.70 27.26
CA LEU A 4 44.71 35.31 26.87
C LEU A 4 43.53 34.70 27.65
N ALA A 5 43.31 35.15 28.89
CA ALA A 5 42.22 34.71 29.75
C ALA A 5 40.83 35.13 29.25
N PHE A 6 40.73 36.19 28.44
CA PHE A 6 39.46 36.65 27.84
C PHE A 6 39.26 36.15 26.41
N VAL A 7 40.36 35.88 25.68
CA VAL A 7 40.31 35.39 24.30
C VAL A 7 39.83 33.95 24.23
N ILE A 8 40.26 33.07 25.14
CA ILE A 8 39.85 31.65 25.12
C ILE A 8 38.33 31.49 25.37
N PRO A 9 37.71 32.10 26.39
CA PRO A 9 36.27 32.02 26.59
C PRO A 9 35.48 32.62 25.42
N ALA A 10 35.93 33.76 24.88
CA ALA A 10 35.29 34.38 23.72
C ALA A 10 35.32 33.46 22.49
N ALA A 11 36.48 32.82 22.23
CA ALA A 11 36.62 31.85 21.14
C ALA A 11 35.71 30.63 21.34
N LEU A 12 35.56 30.13 22.58
CA LEU A 12 34.65 29.02 22.89
C LEU A 12 33.18 29.40 22.65
N VAL A 13 32.77 30.61 23.03
CA VAL A 13 31.40 31.11 22.76
C VAL A 13 31.16 31.22 21.26
N VAL A 14 32.10 31.80 20.51
CA VAL A 14 32.01 31.91 19.05
C VAL A 14 31.98 30.53 18.38
N PHE A 15 32.77 29.58 18.85
CA PHE A 15 32.78 28.22 18.34
C PHE A 15 31.47 27.48 18.65
N ALA A 16 30.93 27.62 19.86
CA ALA A 16 29.64 27.06 20.24
C ALA A 16 28.49 27.66 19.43
N ALA A 17 28.50 28.98 19.23
CA ALA A 17 27.63 29.70 18.32
C ALA A 17 27.70 29.14 16.89
N TRP A 18 28.90 28.94 16.38
CA TRP A 18 29.10 28.43 15.03
C TRP A 18 28.57 27.01 14.84
N ILE A 19 28.78 26.12 15.82
CA ILE A 19 28.15 24.79 15.81
C ILE A 19 26.62 24.95 15.88
N TRP A 20 26.13 25.82 16.76
CA TRP A 20 24.70 26.03 16.96
C TRP A 20 23.99 26.49 15.68
N TRP A 21 24.58 27.41 14.92
CA TRP A 21 23.96 27.92 13.70
C TRP A 21 24.33 27.11 12.45
N GLY A 22 25.56 26.64 12.35
CA GLY A 22 26.06 25.97 11.15
C GLY A 22 25.71 24.49 11.07
N TRP A 23 25.60 23.79 12.20
CA TRP A 23 25.42 22.33 12.23
C TRP A 23 23.98 21.92 12.50
N ARG A 24 23.10 22.90 12.78
CA ARG A 24 21.71 22.65 13.16
C ARG A 24 20.86 22.29 11.96
N ILE A 25 20.13 21.19 12.11
CA ILE A 25 19.06 20.74 11.23
C ILE A 25 17.78 20.82 12.04
N GLU A 26 16.80 21.58 11.55
CA GLU A 26 15.54 21.78 12.28
C GLU A 26 14.39 21.71 11.28
N PRO A 27 13.93 20.49 10.90
CA PRO A 27 12.76 20.34 10.06
C PRO A 27 11.55 20.90 10.79
N GLU A 28 10.77 21.74 10.10
CA GLU A 28 9.54 22.31 10.64
C GLU A 28 8.46 21.24 10.82
N ASN A 29 7.34 21.61 11.43
CA ASN A 29 6.20 20.69 11.58
C ASN A 29 5.71 20.22 10.21
N GLY A 30 5.72 18.89 10.00
CA GLY A 30 5.32 18.28 8.74
C GLY A 30 6.41 18.28 7.68
N GLN A 31 7.65 18.62 8.05
CA GLN A 31 8.82 18.41 7.21
C GLN A 31 9.65 17.22 7.71
N ILE A 32 10.42 16.68 6.78
CA ILE A 32 11.48 15.71 7.04
C ILE A 32 12.78 16.24 6.45
N ALA A 33 13.91 15.93 7.07
CA ALA A 33 15.22 16.16 6.46
C ALA A 33 15.78 14.84 5.93
N VAL A 34 15.99 14.78 4.62
CA VAL A 34 16.73 13.68 3.99
C VAL A 34 18.21 13.98 4.11
N LEU A 35 18.96 13.03 4.67
CA LEU A 35 20.40 13.15 4.85
C LEU A 35 21.16 12.57 3.65
N MET A 36 22.21 13.27 3.23
CA MET A 36 23.17 12.79 2.25
C MET A 36 24.57 12.90 2.84
N LYS A 37 25.29 11.79 2.86
CA LYS A 37 26.65 11.76 3.38
C LYS A 37 27.63 12.12 2.27
N LYS A 38 28.50 13.10 2.50
CA LYS A 38 29.51 13.56 1.53
C LYS A 38 30.79 12.73 1.58
N THR A 39 31.10 12.16 2.74
CA THR A 39 32.34 11.43 3.01
C THR A 39 32.08 9.95 3.29
N GLY A 40 32.99 9.08 2.86
CA GLY A 40 32.86 7.64 3.04
C GLY A 40 33.27 6.88 1.79
N LYS A 41 32.94 5.59 1.77
CA LYS A 41 33.15 4.73 0.60
C LYS A 41 32.24 5.16 -0.55
N ASP A 42 32.71 4.96 -1.77
CA ASP A 42 31.91 5.21 -2.96
C ASP A 42 30.71 4.26 -3.03
N LEU A 43 29.61 4.79 -3.55
CA LEU A 43 28.37 4.06 -3.68
C LEU A 43 28.53 3.01 -4.79
N PRO A 44 28.04 1.77 -4.60
CA PRO A 44 28.01 0.79 -5.68
C PRO A 44 27.28 1.36 -6.91
N PRO A 45 27.72 1.08 -8.15
CA PRO A 45 27.20 1.73 -9.36
C PRO A 45 25.68 1.67 -9.55
N GLU A 46 25.02 0.64 -9.01
CA GLU A 46 23.58 0.39 -9.17
C GLU A 46 22.76 0.85 -7.95
N ALA A 47 23.43 1.24 -6.86
CA ALA A 47 22.74 1.62 -5.63
C ALA A 47 22.37 3.11 -5.65
N ILE A 48 21.09 3.42 -5.45
CA ILE A 48 20.60 4.81 -5.30
C ILE A 48 20.75 5.30 -3.86
N LEU A 49 20.56 4.40 -2.90
CA LEU A 49 20.71 4.68 -1.46
C LEU A 49 21.99 4.05 -0.93
N SER A 50 22.56 4.69 0.09
CA SER A 50 23.69 4.17 0.86
C SER A 50 23.28 2.86 1.56
N PRO A 51 23.96 1.72 1.27
CA PRO A 51 23.65 0.42 1.91
C PRO A 51 23.95 0.40 3.42
N GLY A 52 24.76 1.35 3.89
CA GLY A 52 25.18 1.44 5.28
C GLY A 52 25.79 2.81 5.60
N PRO A 53 26.03 3.08 6.89
CA PRO A 53 26.51 4.38 7.37
C PRO A 53 27.92 4.73 6.90
N GLU A 54 28.73 3.76 6.46
CA GLU A 54 30.08 3.96 5.94
C GLU A 54 30.13 4.49 4.49
N TYR A 55 29.03 4.39 3.75
CA TYR A 55 28.93 4.81 2.36
C TYR A 55 28.53 6.27 2.22
N LYS A 56 29.09 6.96 1.24
CA LYS A 56 28.63 8.29 0.82
C LYS A 56 27.30 8.15 0.05
N GLY A 57 26.50 9.21 -0.05
CA GLY A 57 25.22 9.23 -0.76
C GLY A 57 23.99 9.41 0.13
N ILE A 58 22.81 9.24 -0.48
CA ILE A 58 21.51 9.45 0.17
C ILE A 58 21.28 8.33 1.20
N GLN A 59 21.01 8.70 2.45
CA GLN A 59 20.68 7.74 3.50
C GLN A 59 19.21 7.30 3.37
N ALA A 60 18.92 6.06 3.75
CA ALA A 60 17.54 5.57 3.79
C ALA A 60 16.73 6.32 4.86
N ASP A 61 17.30 6.48 6.05
CA ASP A 61 16.65 7.15 7.18
C ASP A 61 16.50 8.65 6.95
N VAL A 62 15.36 9.19 7.41
CA VAL A 62 15.06 10.61 7.40
C VAL A 62 14.93 11.13 8.83
N LEU A 63 15.33 12.38 9.05
CA LEU A 63 15.12 13.02 10.33
C LEU A 63 13.69 13.59 10.39
N PRO A 64 12.90 13.26 11.42
CA PRO A 64 11.58 13.83 11.63
C PRO A 64 11.67 15.29 12.09
N GLU A 65 10.53 15.91 12.35
CA GLU A 65 10.46 17.21 13.01
C GLU A 65 11.21 17.20 14.35
N GLY A 66 11.99 18.26 14.61
CA GLY A 66 12.83 18.34 15.79
C GLY A 66 14.15 19.04 15.53
N ARG A 67 15.05 19.04 16.51
CA ARG A 67 16.36 19.68 16.41
C ARG A 67 17.47 18.64 16.43
N TYR A 68 18.26 18.62 15.38
CA TYR A 68 19.40 17.73 15.21
C TYR A 68 20.66 18.52 14.89
N PHE A 69 21.82 17.90 15.14
CA PHE A 69 23.12 18.47 14.81
C PHE A 69 23.93 17.48 13.98
N ARG A 70 24.40 17.94 12.81
CA ARG A 70 25.31 17.19 11.93
C ARG A 70 26.35 18.14 11.36
N ASN A 71 27.58 17.63 11.24
CA ASN A 71 28.68 18.38 10.67
C ASN A 71 28.45 18.62 9.14
N PRO A 72 28.38 19.88 8.66
CA PRO A 72 28.14 20.21 7.25
C PRO A 72 29.24 19.77 6.26
N TRP A 73 30.45 19.48 6.77
CA TRP A 73 31.54 18.94 5.96
C TRP A 73 31.32 17.47 5.61
N THR A 74 30.70 16.70 6.52
CA THR A 74 30.44 15.27 6.31
C THR A 74 29.01 15.01 5.82
N TRP A 75 28.08 15.91 6.11
CA TRP A 75 26.66 15.76 5.80
C TRP A 75 26.12 16.93 4.98
N GLU A 76 25.26 16.60 4.04
CA GLU A 76 24.29 17.50 3.41
C GLU A 76 22.89 17.07 3.83
N TRP A 77 21.95 18.00 3.85
CA TRP A 77 20.55 17.67 4.09
C TRP A 77 19.64 18.53 3.23
N LYS A 78 18.50 17.96 2.86
CA LYS A 78 17.45 18.66 2.13
C LYS A 78 16.12 18.45 2.84
N TYR A 79 15.36 19.52 2.98
CA TYR A 79 14.05 19.50 3.60
C TYR A 79 12.99 19.14 2.57
N PHE A 80 12.12 18.20 2.92
CA PHE A 80 10.96 17.81 2.15
C PHE A 80 9.73 17.85 3.04
N ARG A 81 8.55 18.02 2.45
CA ARG A 81 7.30 17.80 3.19
C ARG A 81 7.12 16.31 3.43
N ALA A 82 6.71 15.95 4.64
CA ALA A 82 6.26 14.60 4.95
C ALA A 82 5.04 14.26 4.07
N MET A 83 4.92 13.00 3.68
CA MET A 83 3.81 12.53 2.85
C MET A 83 2.53 12.54 3.69
N ASP A 84 1.55 13.33 3.32
CA ASP A 84 0.26 13.38 3.98
C ASP A 84 -0.78 12.63 3.16
N ILE A 85 -1.26 11.51 3.68
CA ILE A 85 -2.28 10.68 3.03
C ILE A 85 -3.64 11.15 3.52
N PRO A 86 -4.49 11.72 2.64
CA PRO A 86 -5.77 12.27 3.05
C PRO A 86 -6.74 11.18 3.52
N ALA A 87 -7.76 11.59 4.28
CA ALA A 87 -8.83 10.69 4.72
C ALA A 87 -9.58 10.08 3.52
N GLY A 88 -9.98 8.81 3.66
CA GLY A 88 -10.62 8.04 2.59
C GLY A 88 -9.64 7.52 1.53
N LYS A 89 -8.34 7.70 1.73
CA LYS A 89 -7.29 7.16 0.87
C LYS A 89 -6.24 6.39 1.68
N PHE A 90 -5.52 5.54 0.96
CA PHE A 90 -4.32 4.86 1.42
C PHE A 90 -3.20 4.99 0.37
N GLY A 91 -1.96 4.76 0.81
CA GLY A 91 -0.77 4.85 -0.04
C GLY A 91 -0.20 3.47 -0.34
N VAL A 92 0.19 3.23 -1.58
CA VAL A 92 0.99 2.07 -1.99
C VAL A 92 2.40 2.56 -2.27
N LEU A 93 3.39 1.94 -1.63
CA LEU A 93 4.79 2.30 -1.80
C LEU A 93 5.38 1.60 -3.03
N VAL A 94 6.11 2.36 -3.83
CA VAL A 94 6.96 1.86 -4.92
C VAL A 94 8.41 2.13 -4.54
N ARG A 95 9.12 1.08 -4.20
CA ARG A 95 10.52 1.13 -3.81
C ARG A 95 11.41 1.31 -5.04
N LYS A 96 12.28 2.32 -4.99
CA LYS A 96 13.19 2.72 -6.09
C LYS A 96 14.57 2.07 -6.01
N PHE A 97 14.92 1.46 -4.88
CA PHE A 97 16.25 0.93 -4.59
C PHE A 97 16.20 -0.56 -4.19
N GLY A 98 17.33 -1.24 -4.36
CA GLY A 98 17.44 -2.69 -4.16
C GLY A 98 17.77 -3.39 -5.47
N LYS A 99 17.77 -4.72 -5.44
CA LYS A 99 17.98 -5.58 -6.60
C LYS A 99 16.81 -5.46 -7.57
N ASP A 100 17.12 -5.67 -8.84
CA ASP A 100 16.12 -5.69 -9.90
C ASP A 100 15.23 -6.93 -9.80
N LEU A 101 13.94 -6.74 -10.07
CA LEU A 101 13.00 -7.84 -10.15
C LEU A 101 13.24 -8.64 -11.44
N PRO A 102 12.99 -9.96 -11.43
CA PRO A 102 12.93 -10.75 -12.66
C PRO A 102 11.94 -10.14 -13.66
N ALA A 103 12.20 -10.37 -14.96
CA ALA A 103 11.35 -9.85 -16.02
C ALA A 103 9.89 -10.32 -15.85
N GLY A 104 8.95 -9.36 -15.85
CA GLY A 104 7.51 -9.62 -15.67
C GLY A 104 6.99 -9.45 -14.24
N GLU A 105 7.87 -9.36 -13.24
CA GLU A 105 7.47 -9.10 -11.85
C GLU A 105 7.54 -7.61 -11.49
N ILE A 106 6.52 -7.12 -10.78
CA ILE A 106 6.45 -5.72 -10.32
C ILE A 106 6.39 -5.60 -8.79
N ILE A 107 6.10 -6.68 -8.08
CA ILE A 107 5.97 -6.72 -6.62
C ILE A 107 7.33 -7.03 -5.99
N ALA A 108 7.75 -6.23 -5.02
CA ALA A 108 8.93 -6.51 -4.22
C ALA A 108 8.70 -7.79 -3.40
N ARG A 109 9.54 -8.82 -3.62
CA ARG A 109 9.45 -10.10 -2.91
C ARG A 109 9.80 -9.97 -1.43
N ASP A 110 10.79 -9.13 -1.14
CA ASP A 110 11.35 -8.86 0.16
C ASP A 110 11.98 -7.45 0.22
N ASP A 111 12.60 -7.12 1.36
CA ASP A 111 13.26 -5.85 1.61
C ASP A 111 14.59 -5.64 0.86
N SER A 112 14.96 -6.53 -0.06
CA SER A 112 16.15 -6.40 -0.91
C SER A 112 15.80 -6.03 -2.35
N PHE A 113 14.55 -6.23 -2.80
CA PHE A 113 14.14 -5.96 -4.18
C PHE A 113 13.46 -4.60 -4.33
N LYS A 114 13.73 -3.92 -5.44
CA LYS A 114 12.98 -2.72 -5.86
C LYS A 114 11.61 -3.15 -6.41
N GLY A 115 10.62 -2.25 -6.42
CA GLY A 115 9.26 -2.55 -6.90
C GLY A 115 8.16 -2.19 -5.91
N ILE A 116 6.95 -2.68 -6.16
CA ILE A 116 5.75 -2.38 -5.36
C ILE A 116 5.83 -3.13 -4.03
N VAL A 117 5.80 -2.39 -2.94
CA VAL A 117 5.78 -2.96 -1.57
C VAL A 117 4.39 -3.54 -1.32
N ARG A 118 4.34 -4.72 -0.68
CA ARG A 118 3.07 -5.41 -0.39
C ARG A 118 2.19 -4.62 0.57
N ASP A 119 2.81 -4.10 1.64
CA ASP A 119 2.13 -3.34 2.67
C ASP A 119 1.65 -1.97 2.17
N VAL A 120 0.50 -1.56 2.69
CA VAL A 120 -0.14 -0.29 2.39
C VAL A 120 0.02 0.68 3.56
N LEU A 121 0.17 1.96 3.23
CA LEU A 121 0.19 3.04 4.21
C LEU A 121 -1.23 3.55 4.46
N GLY A 122 -1.64 3.60 5.73
CA GLY A 122 -2.92 4.17 6.13
C GLY A 122 -2.99 5.69 5.98
N THR A 123 -4.16 6.27 6.28
CA THR A 123 -4.34 7.72 6.37
C THR A 123 -3.39 8.36 7.40
N GLY A 124 -2.97 9.59 7.13
CA GLY A 124 -2.17 10.40 8.02
C GLY A 124 -0.79 10.71 7.47
N ARG A 125 0.07 11.25 8.33
CA ARG A 125 1.38 11.75 7.95
C ARG A 125 2.45 10.66 8.08
N HIS A 126 3.13 10.39 6.97
CA HIS A 126 4.20 9.40 6.86
C HIS A 126 5.53 10.05 6.50
N ARG A 127 6.59 9.59 7.15
CA ARG A 127 7.95 10.11 6.97
C ARG A 127 8.69 9.27 5.95
N ILE A 128 8.32 9.45 4.69
CA ILE A 128 8.84 8.66 3.57
C ILE A 128 9.96 9.42 2.87
N ASN A 129 11.09 8.75 2.64
CA ASN A 129 12.18 9.31 1.86
C ASN A 129 11.81 9.33 0.37
N PRO A 130 11.66 10.51 -0.28
CA PRO A 130 11.22 10.61 -1.68
C PRO A 130 12.21 10.03 -2.70
N PHE A 131 13.49 9.89 -2.31
CA PHE A 131 14.50 9.24 -3.14
C PHE A 131 14.45 7.71 -3.03
N ALA A 132 13.95 7.19 -1.91
CA ALA A 132 13.85 5.76 -1.65
C ALA A 132 12.54 5.16 -2.19
N TYR A 133 11.43 5.88 -2.01
CA TYR A 133 10.10 5.40 -2.34
C TYR A 133 9.29 6.44 -3.11
N ASP A 134 8.42 5.97 -3.99
CA ASP A 134 7.29 6.70 -4.53
C ASP A 134 6.02 6.28 -3.81
N VAL A 135 5.09 7.21 -3.59
CA VAL A 135 3.81 6.92 -2.95
C VAL A 135 2.69 7.12 -3.97
N LYS A 136 1.95 6.05 -4.27
CA LYS A 136 0.75 6.11 -5.11
C LYS A 136 -0.49 6.06 -4.22
N LEU A 137 -1.36 7.05 -4.36
CA LEU A 137 -2.59 7.14 -3.56
C LEU A 137 -3.74 6.39 -4.25
N TYR A 138 -4.49 5.63 -3.46
CA TYR A 138 -5.68 4.89 -3.87
C TYR A 138 -6.82 5.15 -2.89
N ASP A 139 -8.06 5.02 -3.34
CA ASP A 139 -9.25 5.23 -2.51
C ASP A 139 -9.53 4.01 -1.63
N ASP A 140 -9.95 4.25 -0.40
CA ASP A 140 -10.29 3.19 0.55
C ASP A 140 -11.49 2.36 0.05
N ILE A 141 -11.41 1.04 0.19
CA ILE A 141 -12.47 0.11 -0.22
C ILE A 141 -13.56 0.14 0.85
N THR A 142 -14.67 0.81 0.57
CA THR A 142 -15.78 0.97 1.52
C THR A 142 -16.89 -0.02 1.21
N ILE A 143 -17.08 -0.99 2.10
CA ILE A 143 -18.14 -2.00 2.01
C ILE A 143 -19.30 -1.57 2.91
N LYS A 144 -20.45 -1.29 2.30
CA LYS A 144 -21.66 -0.86 3.01
C LYS A 144 -22.30 -2.04 3.77
N PRO A 145 -23.09 -1.78 4.83
CA PRO A 145 -23.90 -2.81 5.46
C PRO A 145 -24.78 -3.55 4.44
N GLY A 146 -24.94 -4.86 4.62
CA GLY A 146 -25.65 -5.72 3.67
C GLY A 146 -24.87 -6.08 2.40
N HIS A 147 -23.63 -5.62 2.27
CA HIS A 147 -22.73 -6.01 1.19
C HIS A 147 -21.51 -6.73 1.76
N VAL A 148 -20.86 -7.51 0.91
CA VAL A 148 -19.59 -8.16 1.22
C VAL A 148 -18.61 -7.97 0.08
N GLY A 149 -17.31 -7.98 0.38
CA GLY A 149 -16.25 -7.91 -0.61
C GLY A 149 -15.69 -9.28 -0.90
N VAL A 150 -15.87 -9.77 -2.12
CA VAL A 150 -15.18 -10.96 -2.62
C VAL A 150 -13.78 -10.55 -3.07
N VAL A 151 -12.76 -11.22 -2.54
CA VAL A 151 -11.36 -10.89 -2.83
C VAL A 151 -10.81 -11.82 -3.90
N THR A 152 -10.18 -11.23 -4.91
CA THR A 152 -9.46 -11.95 -5.96
C THR A 152 -7.99 -11.61 -5.84
N ARG A 153 -7.13 -12.62 -5.68
CA ARG A 153 -5.69 -12.46 -5.68
C ARG A 153 -5.17 -12.38 -7.12
N LEU A 154 -4.48 -11.30 -7.46
CA LEU A 154 -3.96 -11.03 -8.80
C LEU A 154 -2.56 -11.63 -9.03
N THR A 155 -1.86 -11.97 -7.94
CA THR A 155 -0.49 -12.47 -7.95
C THR A 155 -0.39 -13.81 -7.24
N GLY A 156 0.42 -14.72 -7.75
CA GLY A 156 0.56 -16.07 -7.23
C GLY A 156 0.89 -17.01 -8.37
N PHE A 157 1.06 -18.29 -8.05
CA PHE A 157 1.15 -19.30 -9.08
C PHE A 157 -0.22 -19.49 -9.73
N ASP A 158 -0.22 -19.80 -11.02
CA ASP A 158 -1.45 -19.98 -11.80
C ASP A 158 -1.86 -21.46 -11.77
N ILE A 159 -3.09 -21.69 -11.28
CA ILE A 159 -3.67 -23.03 -11.15
C ILE A 159 -3.84 -23.74 -12.50
N LEU A 160 -3.97 -22.99 -13.59
CA LEU A 160 -4.19 -23.55 -14.92
C LEU A 160 -2.89 -24.00 -15.58
N SER A 161 -1.76 -23.41 -15.21
CA SER A 161 -0.46 -23.67 -15.83
C SER A 161 0.49 -24.51 -14.96
N GLU A 162 0.36 -24.49 -13.62
CA GLU A 162 1.28 -25.19 -12.71
C GLU A 162 0.70 -26.43 -11.98
N GLY A 163 -0.46 -26.93 -12.41
CA GLY A 163 -1.02 -28.20 -11.96
C GLY A 163 -2.13 -28.08 -10.91
N ALA A 164 -3.12 -28.96 -11.03
CA ALA A 164 -4.45 -28.89 -10.40
C ALA A 164 -4.51 -29.07 -8.88
N ASP A 165 -3.37 -29.13 -8.18
CA ASP A 165 -3.31 -29.49 -6.75
C ASP A 165 -3.58 -28.32 -5.78
N ALA A 166 -3.84 -27.12 -6.31
CA ALA A 166 -4.20 -25.94 -5.51
C ALA A 166 -5.67 -25.49 -5.64
N ALA A 167 -6.46 -26.20 -6.46
CA ALA A 167 -7.91 -26.02 -6.47
C ALA A 167 -8.49 -26.64 -5.20
N THR A 168 -8.99 -25.80 -4.30
CA THR A 168 -9.56 -26.28 -3.04
C THR A 168 -11.03 -26.66 -3.29
N GLY A 169 -11.26 -27.85 -3.85
CA GLY A 169 -12.61 -28.41 -4.06
C GLY A 169 -13.35 -27.97 -5.33
N THR A 170 -14.68 -28.11 -5.33
CA THR A 170 -15.57 -27.77 -6.46
C THR A 170 -15.66 -26.26 -6.67
N GLY A 171 -14.98 -25.73 -7.67
CA GLY A 171 -15.24 -24.40 -8.23
C GLY A 171 -14.00 -23.54 -8.50
N PHE A 172 -14.26 -22.28 -8.86
CA PHE A 172 -13.28 -21.25 -9.25
C PHE A 172 -12.46 -20.67 -8.08
N LEU A 173 -12.52 -21.29 -6.89
CA LEU A 173 -11.83 -20.80 -5.69
C LEU A 173 -10.40 -21.31 -5.62
N VAL A 174 -9.50 -20.46 -5.12
CA VAL A 174 -8.08 -20.77 -5.04
C VAL A 174 -7.60 -20.84 -3.60
N GLY A 175 -6.72 -21.81 -3.34
CA GLY A 175 -6.06 -21.97 -2.06
C GLY A 175 -4.99 -20.90 -1.80
N GLU A 176 -4.32 -21.00 -0.66
CA GLU A 176 -3.28 -20.04 -0.28
C GLU A 176 -2.11 -20.05 -1.28
N GLY A 177 -1.72 -18.86 -1.75
CA GLY A 177 -0.58 -18.68 -2.65
C GLY A 177 -0.93 -18.71 -4.14
N ALA A 178 -2.09 -19.26 -4.50
CA ALA A 178 -2.58 -19.31 -5.87
C ALA A 178 -3.22 -17.97 -6.30
N LYS A 179 -3.09 -17.65 -7.58
CA LYS A 179 -3.80 -16.53 -8.22
C LYS A 179 -5.24 -16.93 -8.52
N GLY A 180 -6.21 -16.10 -8.14
CA GLY A 180 -7.63 -16.32 -8.39
C GLY A 180 -8.54 -15.87 -7.25
N VAL A 181 -9.82 -16.25 -7.30
CA VAL A 181 -10.83 -15.85 -6.30
C VAL A 181 -10.60 -16.60 -5.01
N THR A 182 -10.41 -15.89 -3.90
CA THR A 182 -10.21 -16.51 -2.59
C THR A 182 -11.54 -16.81 -1.92
N ASP A 183 -11.56 -17.80 -1.03
CA ASP A 183 -12.70 -18.09 -0.14
C ASP A 183 -12.95 -16.99 0.89
N GLY A 184 -11.92 -16.19 1.21
CA GLY A 184 -11.98 -15.08 2.13
C GLY A 184 -12.93 -13.97 1.68
N ILE A 185 -13.84 -13.59 2.58
CA ILE A 185 -14.81 -12.52 2.38
C ILE A 185 -14.51 -11.35 3.32
N LEU A 186 -14.51 -10.14 2.76
CA LEU A 186 -14.43 -8.91 3.54
C LEU A 186 -15.83 -8.50 4.02
N LYS A 187 -15.96 -8.33 5.33
CA LYS A 187 -17.17 -7.81 5.96
C LYS A 187 -17.33 -6.31 5.71
N GLU A 188 -18.49 -5.77 6.07
CA GLU A 188 -18.76 -4.34 6.07
C GLU A 188 -17.68 -3.54 6.81
N GLY A 189 -17.35 -2.36 6.30
CA GLY A 189 -16.29 -1.51 6.83
C GLY A 189 -15.35 -0.97 5.76
N THR A 190 -14.28 -0.32 6.22
CA THR A 190 -13.26 0.29 5.37
C THR A 190 -12.03 -0.61 5.32
N HIS A 191 -11.70 -1.09 4.13
CA HIS A 191 -10.57 -1.99 3.89
C HIS A 191 -9.52 -1.33 2.99
N ARG A 192 -8.26 -1.68 3.22
CA ARG A 192 -7.11 -1.19 2.45
C ARG A 192 -6.32 -2.38 1.97
N LEU A 193 -6.49 -2.70 0.69
CA LEU A 193 -5.80 -3.79 0.03
C LEU A 193 -4.98 -3.24 -1.12
N ASN A 194 -3.77 -3.75 -1.27
CA ASN A 194 -2.91 -3.33 -2.36
C ASN A 194 -3.53 -3.76 -3.70
N PRO A 195 -3.90 -2.81 -4.59
CA PRO A 195 -4.59 -3.10 -5.84
C PRO A 195 -3.73 -3.87 -6.85
N PHE A 196 -2.42 -3.97 -6.62
CA PHE A 196 -1.51 -4.80 -7.42
C PHE A 196 -1.47 -6.26 -6.96
N LEU A 197 -1.96 -6.55 -5.75
CA LEU A 197 -2.04 -7.90 -5.19
C LEU A 197 -3.46 -8.45 -5.18
N TYR A 198 -4.44 -7.58 -4.97
CA TYR A 198 -5.83 -7.96 -4.74
C TYR A 198 -6.79 -7.06 -5.53
N SER A 199 -7.84 -7.67 -6.07
CA SER A 199 -9.04 -6.99 -6.55
C SER A 199 -10.20 -7.33 -5.62
N VAL A 200 -11.12 -6.40 -5.39
CA VAL A 200 -12.29 -6.61 -4.52
C VAL A 200 -13.56 -6.29 -5.27
N SER A 201 -14.45 -7.28 -5.36
CA SER A 201 -15.78 -7.15 -5.95
C SER A 201 -16.83 -7.09 -4.85
N ILE A 202 -17.58 -5.99 -4.79
CA ILE A 202 -18.61 -5.78 -3.77
C ILE A 202 -19.91 -6.43 -4.23
N VAL A 203 -20.43 -7.38 -3.45
CA VAL A 203 -21.65 -8.13 -3.73
C VAL A 203 -22.71 -7.83 -2.68
N ASN A 204 -23.95 -7.59 -3.12
CA ASN A 204 -25.09 -7.40 -2.24
C ASN A 204 -25.60 -8.76 -1.74
N VAL A 205 -25.63 -8.96 -0.43
CA VAL A 205 -26.11 -10.21 0.22
C VAL A 205 -27.46 -10.03 0.92
N GLN A 206 -28.08 -8.87 0.78
CA GLN A 206 -29.42 -8.61 1.32
C GLN A 206 -30.47 -9.44 0.58
N SER A 207 -31.60 -9.67 1.26
CA SER A 207 -32.77 -10.28 0.63
C SER A 207 -33.25 -9.40 -0.52
N GLN A 208 -33.37 -9.98 -1.70
CA GLN A 208 -33.88 -9.33 -2.89
C GLN A 208 -35.25 -9.89 -3.20
N ARG A 209 -36.17 -8.98 -3.54
CA ARG A 209 -37.54 -9.29 -3.92
C ARG A 209 -37.74 -8.93 -5.39
N PHE A 210 -38.12 -9.92 -6.19
CA PHE A 210 -38.48 -9.74 -7.59
C PHE A 210 -39.97 -10.04 -7.77
N GLU A 211 -40.72 -9.07 -8.27
CA GLU A 211 -42.16 -9.22 -8.51
C GLU A 211 -42.42 -9.61 -9.96
N LEU A 212 -42.99 -10.80 -10.14
CA LEU A 212 -43.35 -11.38 -11.43
C LEU A 212 -44.84 -11.08 -11.67
N SER A 213 -45.15 -9.87 -12.15
CA SER A 213 -46.53 -9.44 -12.40
C SER A 213 -46.64 -8.67 -13.72
N GLY A 214 -47.85 -8.62 -14.30
CA GLY A 214 -48.07 -7.92 -15.56
C GLY A 214 -47.23 -8.47 -16.71
N ALA A 215 -46.31 -7.66 -17.25
CA ALA A 215 -45.45 -8.06 -18.37
C ALA A 215 -44.35 -9.07 -17.99
N ASP A 216 -43.95 -9.11 -16.72
CA ASP A 216 -42.92 -10.03 -16.19
C ASP A 216 -43.53 -11.30 -15.59
N ALA A 217 -44.85 -11.49 -15.73
CA ALA A 217 -45.54 -12.68 -15.25
C ALA A 217 -45.11 -13.93 -16.03
N ILE A 218 -44.94 -15.04 -15.31
CA ILE A 218 -44.53 -16.29 -15.93
C ILE A 218 -45.72 -16.86 -16.69
N THR A 219 -45.61 -16.92 -18.00
CA THR A 219 -46.64 -17.51 -18.87
C THR A 219 -46.15 -18.85 -19.40
N PHE A 220 -46.91 -19.91 -19.16
CA PHE A 220 -46.59 -21.24 -19.67
C PHE A 220 -47.84 -21.96 -20.15
N LEU A 221 -47.64 -22.93 -21.05
CA LEU A 221 -48.71 -23.76 -21.58
C LEU A 221 -48.84 -25.02 -20.73
N THR A 222 -50.06 -25.39 -20.34
CA THR A 222 -50.32 -26.67 -19.69
C THR A 222 -50.21 -27.81 -20.68
N GLN A 223 -50.10 -29.04 -20.17
CA GLN A 223 -50.06 -30.25 -20.99
C GLN A 223 -51.30 -30.37 -21.91
N ASP A 224 -52.44 -29.82 -21.49
CA ASP A 224 -53.70 -29.82 -22.25
C ASP A 224 -53.85 -28.63 -23.22
N GLY A 225 -52.84 -27.77 -23.35
CA GLY A 225 -52.84 -26.67 -24.31
C GLY A 225 -53.50 -25.37 -23.84
N PHE A 226 -53.76 -25.21 -22.54
CA PHE A 226 -54.26 -23.95 -21.98
C PHE A 226 -53.10 -23.05 -21.55
N THR A 227 -53.17 -21.76 -21.89
CA THR A 227 -52.20 -20.76 -21.42
C THR A 227 -52.55 -20.36 -19.99
N VAL A 228 -51.57 -20.51 -19.08
CA VAL A 228 -51.68 -20.08 -17.69
C VAL A 228 -50.66 -18.99 -17.43
N GLN A 229 -51.11 -17.91 -16.79
CA GLN A 229 -50.26 -16.83 -16.30
C GLN A 229 -50.15 -16.97 -14.79
N ALA A 230 -48.92 -17.16 -14.31
CA ALA A 230 -48.60 -17.23 -12.90
C ALA A 230 -47.95 -15.92 -12.47
N GLU A 231 -48.60 -15.21 -11.55
CA GLU A 231 -48.03 -14.06 -10.88
C GLU A 231 -47.51 -14.47 -9.50
N GLY A 232 -46.40 -13.86 -9.09
CA GLY A 232 -45.79 -14.21 -7.83
C GLY A 232 -44.68 -13.25 -7.43
N THR A 233 -44.19 -13.44 -6.21
CA THR A 233 -43.03 -12.73 -5.71
C THR A 233 -41.95 -13.75 -5.42
N LEU A 234 -40.79 -13.59 -6.06
CA LEU A 234 -39.59 -14.36 -5.76
C LEU A 234 -38.75 -13.57 -4.78
N GLU A 235 -38.54 -14.12 -3.58
CA GLU A 235 -37.60 -13.58 -2.60
C GLU A 235 -36.41 -14.52 -2.49
N PHE A 236 -35.19 -13.98 -2.62
CA PHE A 236 -33.96 -14.75 -2.50
C PHE A 236 -32.85 -13.95 -1.84
N ASN A 237 -31.93 -14.66 -1.17
CA ASN A 237 -30.72 -14.07 -0.61
C ASN A 237 -29.50 -14.90 -1.05
N LEU A 238 -28.33 -14.26 -1.05
CA LEU A 238 -27.08 -14.95 -1.32
C LEU A 238 -26.52 -15.56 -0.03
N GLN A 239 -26.20 -16.85 -0.09
CA GLN A 239 -25.54 -17.54 1.02
C GLN A 239 -24.10 -17.01 1.17
N LEU A 240 -23.80 -16.40 2.32
CA LEU A 240 -22.52 -15.76 2.62
C LEU A 240 -21.31 -16.64 2.31
N ASP A 241 -21.34 -17.90 2.74
CA ASP A 241 -20.28 -18.90 2.55
C ASP A 241 -20.02 -19.28 1.09
N LYS A 242 -20.96 -18.94 0.18
CA LYS A 242 -20.88 -19.27 -1.25
C LYS A 242 -20.80 -18.05 -2.15
N VAL A 243 -20.78 -16.84 -1.61
CA VAL A 243 -20.74 -15.61 -2.43
C VAL A 243 -19.51 -15.56 -3.31
N ALA A 244 -18.38 -16.07 -2.84
CA ALA A 244 -17.14 -16.14 -3.62
C ALA A 244 -17.26 -17.02 -4.87
N LEU A 245 -18.18 -18.00 -4.90
CA LEU A 245 -18.44 -18.84 -6.07
C LEU A 245 -19.23 -18.13 -7.17
N LEU A 246 -19.87 -17.01 -6.85
CA LEU A 246 -20.68 -16.23 -7.78
C LEU A 246 -19.83 -15.27 -8.62
N SER A 247 -18.52 -15.51 -8.74
CA SER A 247 -17.59 -14.58 -9.37
C SER A 247 -18.06 -14.24 -10.78
N HIS A 248 -18.61 -13.05 -10.93
CA HIS A 248 -18.89 -12.41 -12.19
C HIS A 248 -17.60 -11.79 -12.70
N GLU A 249 -16.95 -12.49 -13.62
CA GLU A 249 -16.24 -11.90 -14.76
C GLU A 249 -16.58 -12.71 -16.01
#